data_AF-A0A9P3U1Y8-F1
#
_entry.id   AF-A0A9P3U1Y8-F1
#
_cell.length_a   1.000
_cell.length_b   1.000
_cell.length_c   1.000
_cell.angle_alpha   90.00
_cell.angle_beta   90.00
_cell.angle_gamma   90.00
#
_symmetry.space_group_name_H-M   'P 1'
#
loop_
_entity.id
_entity.type
_entity.pdbx_description
1 polymer ?
#
loop_
_entity_poly.entity_id
_entity_poly.type
_entity_poly.pdbx_seq_one_letter_code
_entity_poly.pdbx_strand_id
1 'polypeptide(L)'
;MKEEKLELTEKELHCIARHLQNEVMEMVFRGNREAPTSCEVCDYLQECEGDFTCMYHSFTKLSKITGVKVTAFKYCFPDENPKATI
;
A
#
# COMPACT_ATOMS: atom_id res chain seq x y z
N MET A 1 9.38 27.28 12.64
CA MET A 1 8.25 26.37 12.41
C MET A 1 8.49 25.14 13.27
N LYS A 2 7.59 24.76 14.17
CA LYS A 2 7.70 23.47 14.86
C LYS A 2 7.46 22.40 13.80
N GLU A 3 8.44 21.55 13.56
CA GLU A 3 8.25 20.33 12.77
C GLU A 3 7.19 19.51 13.52
N GLU A 4 5.96 19.51 13.01
CA GLU A 4 4.98 18.51 13.44
C GLU A 4 5.56 17.16 13.08
N LYS A 5 5.99 16.43 14.10
CA LYS A 5 6.46 15.06 13.95
C LYS A 5 5.29 14.27 13.36
N LEU A 6 5.45 13.89 12.10
CA LEU A 6 4.43 13.18 11.35
C LEU A 6 4.39 11.74 11.88
N GLU A 7 3.55 11.50 12.89
CA GLU A 7 3.42 10.17 13.49
C GLU A 7 2.49 9.30 12.65
N LEU A 8 2.89 8.04 12.44
CA LEU A 8 2.04 7.05 11.79
C LEU A 8 1.04 6.50 12.79
N THR A 9 -0.19 6.33 12.33
CA THR A 9 -1.13 5.49 13.08
C THR A 9 -0.71 4.01 12.95
N GLU A 10 -1.11 3.18 13.91
CA GLU A 10 -0.91 1.73 13.87
C GLU A 10 -1.41 1.12 12.54
N LYS A 11 -2.56 1.59 12.08
CA LYS A 11 -3.15 1.24 10.78
C LYS A 11 -2.21 1.56 9.61
N GLU A 12 -1.62 2.75 9.59
CA GLU A 12 -0.74 3.15 8.49
C GLU A 12 0.55 2.34 8.47
N LEU A 13 1.11 2.04 9.65
CA LEU A 13 2.24 1.12 9.78
C LEU A 13 1.88 -0.27 9.26
N HIS A 14 0.72 -0.79 9.65
CA HIS A 14 0.24 -2.09 9.19
C HIS A 14 0.11 -2.13 7.66
N CYS A 15 -0.54 -1.13 7.06
CA CYS A 15 -0.70 -1.05 5.61
C CYS A 15 0.64 -0.96 4.89
N ILE A 16 1.57 -0.10 5.34
CA ILE A 16 2.91 0.00 4.76
C ILE A 16 3.63 -1.35 4.81
N ALA A 17 3.54 -2.06 5.94
CA ALA A 17 4.18 -3.37 6.11
C ALA A 17 3.59 -4.41 5.14
N ARG A 18 2.27 -4.43 4.96
CA ARG A 18 1.60 -5.32 4.00
C ARG A 18 2.01 -5.02 2.55
N HIS A 19 2.04 -3.74 2.16
CA HIS A 19 2.50 -3.31 0.82
C HIS A 19 3.96 -3.72 0.53
N LEU A 20 4.83 -3.67 1.55
CA LEU A 20 6.20 -4.15 1.42
C LEU A 20 6.26 -5.68 1.32
N GLN A 21 5.48 -6.39 2.14
CA GLN A 21 5.50 -7.85 2.17
C GLN A 21 4.97 -8.45 0.87
N ASN A 22 3.84 -7.98 0.37
CA ASN A 22 3.11 -8.68 -0.68
C ASN A 22 3.55 -8.20 -2.07
N GLU A 23 3.42 -6.91 -2.35
CA GLU A 23 3.72 -6.36 -3.67
C GLU A 23 5.23 -6.30 -3.91
N VAL A 24 5.99 -5.81 -2.93
CA VAL A 24 7.45 -5.65 -3.12
C VAL A 24 8.17 -6.99 -2.98
N MET A 25 8.00 -7.70 -1.86
CA MET A 25 8.77 -8.91 -1.61
C MET A 25 8.25 -10.13 -2.39
N GLU A 26 6.95 -10.42 -2.39
CA GLU A 26 6.43 -11.59 -3.12
C GLU A 26 6.30 -11.34 -4.62
N MET A 27 5.60 -10.29 -5.05
CA MET A 27 5.29 -10.11 -6.47
C MET A 27 6.49 -9.59 -7.27
N VAL A 28 7.16 -8.52 -6.80
CA VAL A 28 8.27 -7.91 -7.55
C VAL A 28 9.57 -8.68 -7.37
N PHE A 29 10.01 -8.93 -6.13
CA PHE A 29 11.31 -9.57 -5.89
C PHE A 29 11.30 -11.09 -6.12
N ARG A 30 10.28 -11.80 -5.65
CA ARG A 30 10.17 -13.26 -5.84
C ARG A 30 9.47 -13.66 -7.13
N GLY A 31 8.84 -12.71 -7.83
CA GLY A 31 8.10 -13.00 -9.06
C GLY A 31 6.81 -13.80 -8.84
N ASN A 32 6.33 -13.91 -7.60
CA ASN A 32 5.12 -14.65 -7.26
C ASN A 32 3.89 -13.78 -7.56
N ARG A 33 3.41 -13.84 -8.81
CA ARG A 33 2.23 -13.07 -9.26
C ARG A 33 0.91 -13.57 -8.68
N GLU A 34 0.88 -14.75 -8.09
CA GLU A 34 -0.30 -15.32 -7.42
C GLU A 34 -0.31 -15.03 -5.91
N ALA A 35 0.70 -14.32 -5.41
CA ALA A 35 0.68 -13.84 -4.03
C ALA A 35 -0.57 -12.97 -3.81
N PRO A 36 -1.23 -13.08 -2.64
CA PRO A 36 -2.32 -12.17 -2.33
C PRO A 36 -1.80 -10.73 -2.33
N THR A 37 -2.59 -9.80 -2.82
CA THR A 37 -2.35 -8.36 -2.67
C THR A 37 -2.43 -7.95 -1.20
N SER A 38 -1.83 -6.82 -0.84
CA SER A 38 -1.90 -6.26 0.50
C SER A 38 -3.34 -6.07 0.95
N CYS A 39 -4.26 -5.70 0.04
CA CYS A 39 -5.67 -5.48 0.37
C CYS A 39 -6.41 -6.78 0.69
N GLU A 40 -6.10 -7.90 0.02
CA GLU A 40 -6.73 -9.19 0.29
C GLU A 40 -6.39 -9.75 1.68
N VAL A 41 -5.26 -9.33 2.26
CA VAL A 41 -4.81 -9.79 3.58
C VAL A 41 -4.73 -8.68 4.63
N CYS A 42 -5.29 -7.50 4.34
CA CYS A 42 -5.27 -6.37 5.27
C CYS A 42 -6.32 -6.55 6.36
N ASP A 43 -5.94 -6.32 7.61
CA ASP A 43 -6.90 -6.31 8.73
C ASP A 43 -7.89 -5.12 8.65
N TYR A 44 -7.62 -4.16 7.75
CA TYR A 44 -8.40 -2.94 7.51
C TYR A 44 -9.14 -2.97 6.15
N LEU A 45 -9.65 -4.15 5.75
CA LEU A 45 -10.18 -4.44 4.42
C LEU A 45 -11.24 -3.44 3.90
N GLN A 46 -12.17 -2.99 4.77
CA GLN A 46 -13.22 -2.00 4.41
C GLN A 46 -12.67 -0.63 3.98
N GLU A 47 -11.45 -0.31 4.39
CA GLU A 47 -10.80 0.96 4.11
C GLU A 47 -9.79 0.82 2.95
N CYS A 48 -9.59 -0.42 2.49
CA CYS A 48 -8.87 -0.76 1.28
C CYS A 48 -9.67 -0.50 0.01
N GLU A 49 -10.90 0.05 0.07
CA GLU A 49 -11.60 0.58 -1.11
C GLU A 49 -11.26 2.07 -1.39
N GLY A 50 -10.33 2.66 -0.62
CA GLY A 50 -9.98 4.09 -0.69
C GLY A 50 -8.48 4.38 -0.82
N ASP A 51 -7.97 5.41 -0.11
CA ASP A 51 -6.57 5.88 -0.17
C ASP A 51 -5.52 4.79 0.16
N PHE A 52 -5.92 3.68 0.78
CA PHE A 52 -5.04 2.58 1.17
C PHE A 52 -4.88 1.48 0.09
N THR A 53 -5.70 1.51 -0.98
CA THR A 53 -5.56 0.66 -2.18
C THR A 53 -4.20 0.79 -2.85
N CYS A 54 -3.60 1.98 -2.74
CA CYS A 54 -2.49 2.36 -3.58
C CYS A 54 -1.18 2.38 -2.80
N MET A 55 -0.23 1.51 -3.20
CA MET A 55 1.16 1.55 -2.75
C MET A 55 1.74 2.97 -2.75
N TYR A 56 1.32 3.80 -3.71
CA TYR A 56 1.72 5.21 -3.82
C TYR A 56 1.48 5.99 -2.53
N HIS A 57 0.31 5.87 -1.89
CA HIS A 57 0.00 6.62 -0.67
C HIS A 57 0.85 6.13 0.51
N SER A 58 0.93 4.81 0.67
CA SER A 58 1.77 4.14 1.68
C SER A 58 3.24 4.55 1.56
N PHE A 59 3.82 4.48 0.37
CA PHE A 59 5.23 4.80 0.14
C PHE A 59 5.52 6.30 0.12
N THR A 60 4.57 7.14 -0.30
CA THR A 60 4.68 8.59 -0.13
C THR A 60 4.75 8.95 1.34
N LYS A 61 3.90 8.32 2.17
CA LYS A 61 3.90 8.58 3.61
C LYS A 61 5.17 8.07 4.27
N LEU A 62 5.59 6.84 3.95
CA LEU A 62 6.87 6.28 4.39
C LEU A 62 8.06 7.17 4.02
N SER A 63 8.07 7.72 2.80
CA SER A 63 9.14 8.62 2.33
C SER A 63 9.22 9.89 3.15
N LYS A 64 8.07 10.49 3.50
CA LYS A 64 8.00 11.71 4.32
C LYS A 64 8.58 11.50 5.72
N ILE A 65 8.38 10.31 6.30
CA ILE A 65 8.78 10.00 7.67
C ILE A 65 10.25 9.59 7.76
N THR A 66 10.70 8.77 6.79
CA THR A 66 12.06 8.24 6.79
C THR A 66 13.07 9.20 6.15
N GLY A 67 12.60 10.20 5.39
CA GLY A 67 13.45 11.03 4.53
C GLY A 67 14.02 10.29 3.32
N VAL A 68 13.69 9.00 3.16
CA VAL A 68 14.13 8.18 2.03
C VAL A 68 13.19 8.44 0.85
N LYS A 69 13.75 8.76 -0.32
CA LYS A 69 12.95 8.91 -1.54
C LYS A 69 12.56 7.54 -2.08
N VAL A 70 11.33 7.10 -1.79
CA VAL A 70 10.75 5.92 -2.44
C VAL A 70 9.98 6.40 -3.67
N THR A 71 10.51 6.12 -4.87
CA THR A 71 9.80 6.44 -6.12
C THR A 71 8.67 5.45 -6.32
N ALA A 72 7.48 5.77 -5.82
CA ALA A 72 6.30 4.98 -6.12
C ALA A 72 5.76 5.39 -7.50
N PHE A 73 5.69 4.45 -8.44
CA PHE A 73 4.86 4.64 -9.62
C PHE A 73 3.41 4.82 -9.15
N LYS A 74 2.66 5.70 -9.82
CA LYS A 74 1.22 5.84 -9.60
C LYS A 74 0.52 4.62 -10.23
N TYR A 75 0.80 3.45 -9.68
CA TYR A 75 0.14 2.18 -10.00
C TYR A 75 -0.70 1.84 -8.79
N CYS A 76 -1.93 2.33 -8.80
CA CYS A 76 -2.96 1.80 -7.94
C CYS A 76 -3.53 0.65 -8.75
N PHE A 77 -3.50 -0.59 -8.21
CA PHE A 77 -4.24 -1.66 -8.85
C PHE A 77 -5.69 -1.16 -8.96
N PRO A 78 -6.21 -0.93 -10.18
CA PRO A 78 -7.62 -0.60 -10.29
C PRO A 78 -8.38 -1.78 -9.70
N ASP A 79 -9.49 -1.51 -9.02
CA ASP A 79 -10.50 -2.54 -8.81
C ASP A 79 -10.78 -3.19 -10.16
N GLU A 80 -10.23 -4.37 -10.41
CA GLU A 80 -10.76 -5.28 -11.40
C GLU A 80 -12.04 -5.87 -10.83
N ASN A 81 -13.03 -5.00 -10.64
CA ASN A 81 -14.43 -5.40 -10.66
C ASN A 81 -15.05 -4.80 -11.92
N PRO A 82 -14.72 -5.32 -13.13
CA PRO A 82 -15.62 -5.14 -14.23
C PRO A 82 -16.87 -5.89 -13.80
N LYS A 83 -17.90 -5.15 -13.38
CA LYS A 83 -19.24 -5.66 -13.09
C LYS A 83 -19.48 -6.90 -13.95
N ALA A 84 -19.61 -8.06 -13.29
CA ALA A 84 -20.15 -9.26 -13.91
C ALA A 84 -21.50 -8.86 -14.52
N THR A 85 -21.47 -8.50 -15.80
CA THR A 85 -22.65 -8.21 -16.58
C THR A 85 -23.04 -9.55 -17.17
N ILE A 86 -23.96 -10.21 -16.48
CA ILE A 86 -24.71 -11.37 -16.97
C ILE A 86 -25.56 -10.90 -18.17
#